data_AF-A0A3D8L363-F1
#
_entry.id   AF-A0A3D8L363-F1
#
_cell.length_a   1.000
_cell.length_b   1.000
_cell.length_c   1.000
_cell.angle_alpha   90.00
_cell.angle_beta   90.00
_cell.angle_gamma   90.00
#
_symmetry.space_group_name_H-M   'P 1'
#
loop_
_entity.id
_entity.type
_entity.pdbx_description
1 polymer ?
#
loop_
_entity_poly.entity_id
_entity_poly.type
_entity_poly.pdbx_seq_one_letter_code
_entity_poly.pdbx_strand_id
1 'polypeptide(L)'
;MEKEFLIGGLRAAAYYAIGFAIAWAAYLIFGWEYVHAPGIHHLIGFLVLVVGTILLIRRLIRLFNDSSDNSNKGSLLTHLLVVGGFVIYFGVILKEVNEPVETDLETLAESETLTLDKNTKTIIIENGLGDTVFLQVADSVLIDKKNYNKE
;
A
#
# COMPACT_ATOMS: atom_id res chain seq x y z
N MET A 1 -22.84 28.25 1.65
CA MET A 1 -21.70 27.74 2.45
C MET A 1 -20.99 28.95 3.04
N GLU A 2 -20.78 28.99 4.35
CA GLU A 2 -20.18 30.16 4.99
C GLU A 2 -18.67 30.26 4.71
N LYS A 3 -18.16 31.49 4.58
CA LYS A 3 -16.74 31.76 4.30
C LYS A 3 -15.82 31.11 5.33
N GLU A 4 -16.21 31.12 6.59
CA GLU A 4 -15.42 30.54 7.69
C GLU A 4 -15.30 29.02 7.58
N PHE A 5 -16.38 28.35 7.16
CA PHE A 5 -16.38 26.91 6.90
C PHE A 5 -15.35 26.54 5.83
N LEU A 6 -15.34 27.28 4.72
CA LEU A 6 -14.37 27.09 3.64
C LEU A 6 -12.93 27.31 4.11
N ILE A 7 -12.68 28.34 4.91
CA ILE A 7 -11.34 28.62 5.45
C ILE A 7 -10.88 27.47 6.36
N GLY A 8 -11.76 26.98 7.22
CA GLY A 8 -11.48 25.83 8.09
C GLY A 8 -11.15 24.56 7.30
N GLY A 9 -11.93 24.28 6.25
CA GLY A 9 -11.71 23.15 5.36
C GLY A 9 -10.40 23.27 4.58
N LEU A 10 -10.12 24.43 3.98
CA LEU A 10 -8.90 24.68 3.23
C LEU A 10 -7.64 24.56 4.09
N ARG A 11 -7.67 25.01 5.35
CA ARG A 11 -6.55 24.85 6.29
C ARG A 11 -6.29 23.37 6.59
N ALA A 12 -7.35 22.58 6.80
CA ALA A 12 -7.21 21.14 7.01
C ALA A 12 -6.73 20.43 5.73
N ALA A 13 -7.24 20.82 4.56
CA ALA A 13 -6.81 20.28 3.28
C ALA A 13 -5.33 20.59 3.00
N ALA A 14 -4.86 21.80 3.29
CA ALA A 14 -3.46 22.19 3.14
C ALA A 14 -2.52 21.33 3.99
N TYR A 15 -2.91 21.00 5.23
CA TYR A 15 -2.16 20.09 6.08
C TYR A 15 -1.92 18.73 5.39
N TYR A 16 -2.98 18.13 4.83
CA TYR A 16 -2.86 16.85 4.13
C TYR A 16 -2.10 16.98 2.81
N ALA A 17 -2.31 18.05 2.05
CA ALA A 17 -1.58 18.31 0.81
C ALA A 17 -0.07 18.41 1.04
N ILE A 18 0.35 19.08 2.11
CA ILE A 18 1.77 19.14 2.51
C ILE A 18 2.27 17.75 2.91
N GLY A 19 1.52 17.01 3.72
CA GLY A 19 1.89 15.64 4.10
C GLY A 19 2.07 14.72 2.89
N PHE A 20 1.15 14.78 1.93
CA PHE A 20 1.24 14.04 0.67
C PHE A 20 2.43 14.49 -0.19
N ALA A 21 2.68 15.79 -0.29
CA ALA A 21 3.84 16.30 -1.02
C ALA A 21 5.17 15.80 -0.42
N ILE A 22 5.28 15.76 0.91
CA ILE A 22 6.46 15.22 1.60
C ILE A 22 6.58 13.71 1.36
N ALA A 23 5.49 12.95 1.46
CA ALA A 23 5.48 11.52 1.19
C ALA A 23 5.89 11.23 -0.27
N TRP A 24 5.38 12.01 -1.21
CA TRP A 24 5.72 11.92 -2.63
C TRP A 24 7.19 12.26 -2.89
N ALA A 25 7.71 13.33 -2.29
CA ALA A 25 9.13 13.67 -2.38
C ALA A 25 10.01 12.56 -1.82
N ALA A 26 9.63 11.95 -0.69
CA ALA A 26 10.35 10.81 -0.12
C ALA A 26 10.30 9.59 -1.05
N TYR A 27 9.16 9.34 -1.72
CA TYR A 27 9.07 8.30 -2.73
C TYR A 27 10.03 8.55 -3.91
N LEU A 28 10.13 9.79 -4.40
CA LEU A 28 11.05 10.12 -5.50
C LEU A 28 12.54 9.99 -5.10
N ILE A 29 12.88 10.28 -3.84
CA ILE A 29 14.27 10.24 -3.36
C ILE A 29 14.71 8.82 -3.01
N PHE A 30 13.91 8.10 -2.24
CA PHE A 30 14.26 6.78 -1.70
C PHE A 30 13.71 5.63 -2.54
N GLY A 31 12.76 5.90 -3.43
CA GLY A 31 12.14 4.89 -4.29
C GLY A 31 11.46 3.77 -3.50
N TRP A 32 11.38 2.62 -4.14
CA TRP A 32 11.10 1.34 -3.52
C TRP A 32 12.41 0.59 -3.40
N GLU A 33 13.09 0.76 -2.26
CA GLU A 33 14.35 0.08 -1.96
C GLU A 33 14.16 -1.44 -1.84
N TYR A 34 12.93 -1.88 -1.54
CA TYR A 34 12.55 -3.29 -1.43
C TYR A 34 11.04 -3.48 -1.68
N VAL A 35 10.66 -4.35 -2.62
CA VAL A 35 9.25 -4.54 -3.07
C VAL A 35 8.35 -5.10 -1.96
N HIS A 36 8.92 -5.74 -0.94
CA HIS A 36 8.16 -6.42 0.12
C HIS A 36 8.22 -5.71 1.48
N ALA A 37 8.94 -4.59 1.61
CA ALA A 37 9.02 -3.83 2.86
C ALA A 37 8.35 -2.46 2.67
N PRO A 38 7.56 -1.97 3.65
CA PRO A 38 6.97 -0.65 3.56
C PRO A 38 8.08 0.41 3.50
N GLY A 39 8.25 1.04 2.34
CA GLY A 39 9.24 2.09 2.14
C GLY A 39 8.97 3.33 3.01
N ILE A 40 9.98 4.20 3.18
CA ILE A 40 9.92 5.40 4.05
C ILE A 40 8.71 6.30 3.74
N HIS A 41 8.28 6.38 2.48
CA HIS A 41 7.09 7.14 2.08
C HIS A 41 5.79 6.59 2.69
N HIS A 42 5.68 5.27 2.94
CA HIS A 42 4.55 4.69 3.68
C HIS A 42 4.57 5.09 5.15
N LEU A 43 5.75 5.13 5.77
CA LEU A 43 5.89 5.61 7.16
C LEU A 43 5.46 7.07 7.28
N ILE A 44 5.86 7.93 6.33
CA ILE A 44 5.44 9.33 6.30
C ILE A 44 3.92 9.43 6.14
N GLY A 45 3.34 8.70 5.19
CA GLY A 45 1.88 8.65 5.00
C GLY A 45 1.14 8.21 6.27
N PHE A 46 1.65 7.20 6.96
CA PHE A 46 1.12 6.73 8.23
C PHE A 46 1.20 7.80 9.32
N LEU A 47 2.32 8.51 9.46
CA LEU A 47 2.46 9.59 10.44
C LEU A 47 1.49 10.74 10.17
N VAL A 48 1.30 11.12 8.90
CA VAL A 48 0.31 12.14 8.49
C VAL A 48 -1.10 11.73 8.90
N LEU A 49 -1.43 10.44 8.78
CA LEU A 49 -2.72 9.89 9.20
C LEU A 49 -2.89 9.91 10.72
N VAL A 50 -1.87 9.51 11.49
CA VAL A 50 -1.89 9.52 12.96
C VAL A 50 -2.13 10.94 13.47
N VAL A 51 -1.35 11.91 12.99
CA VAL A 51 -1.53 13.31 13.37
C VAL A 51 -2.89 13.84 12.90
N GLY A 52 -3.34 13.47 11.69
CA GLY A 52 -4.67 13.80 11.18
C GLY A 52 -5.81 13.27 12.07
N THR A 53 -5.64 12.08 12.64
CA THR A 53 -6.60 11.45 13.56
C THR A 53 -6.62 12.15 14.91
N ILE A 54 -5.46 12.54 15.44
CA ILE A 54 -5.37 13.34 16.66
C ILE A 54 -6.07 14.70 16.46
N LEU A 55 -5.87 15.34 15.31
CA LEU A 55 -6.55 16.58 14.96
C LEU A 55 -8.06 16.38 14.86
N LEU A 56 -8.52 15.30 14.22
CA LEU A 56 -9.94 14.93 14.17
C LEU A 56 -10.56 14.85 15.57
N ILE A 57 -9.94 14.10 16.48
CA ILE A 57 -10.42 13.95 17.87
C ILE A 57 -10.47 15.31 18.57
N ARG A 58 -9.42 16.13 18.44
CA ARG A 58 -9.39 17.47 19.03
C ARG A 58 -10.51 18.37 18.51
N ARG A 59 -10.83 18.28 17.21
CA ARG A 59 -11.90 19.05 16.57
C ARG A 59 -13.29 18.56 16.99
N LEU A 60 -13.45 17.24 17.19
CA LEU A 60 -14.66 16.64 17.76
C LEU A 60 -14.92 17.15 19.18
N ILE A 61 -13.90 17.13 20.06
CA ILE A 61 -14.03 17.65 21.42
C ILE A 61 -14.44 19.13 21.39
N ARG A 62 -13.82 19.93 20.50
CA ARG A 62 -14.15 21.36 20.36
C ARG A 62 -15.58 21.59 19.88
N LEU A 63 -16.15 20.71 19.05
CA LEU A 63 -17.53 20.81 18.58
C LEU A 63 -18.54 20.73 19.75
N PHE A 64 -18.25 19.94 20.78
CA PHE A 64 -19.09 19.85 21.99
C PHE A 64 -19.00 21.09 22.87
N ASN A 65 -17.86 21.79 22.86
CA ASN A 65 -17.64 23.01 23.67
C ASN A 65 -18.14 24.28 22.97
N ASP A 66 -18.03 24.34 21.64
CA ASP A 66 -18.47 25.46 20.83
C ASP A 66 -18.99 24.97 19.48
N SER A 67 -20.30 24.73 19.43
CA SER A 67 -20.99 24.25 18.24
C SER A 67 -21.27 25.36 17.22
N SER A 68 -20.97 26.63 17.54
CA SER A 68 -21.16 27.76 16.64
C SER A 68 -19.97 28.00 15.70
N ASP A 69 -18.79 27.47 16.03
CA ASP A 69 -17.55 27.63 15.26
C ASP A 69 -17.64 26.90 13.90
N ASN A 70 -18.06 27.64 12.86
CA ASN A 70 -18.23 27.12 11.52
C ASN A 70 -16.89 26.77 10.84
N SER A 71 -15.79 27.43 11.21
CA SER A 71 -14.44 27.05 10.78
C SER A 71 -14.03 25.68 11.36
N ASN A 72 -14.34 25.41 12.63
CA ASN A 72 -14.11 24.09 13.24
C ASN A 72 -14.89 22.99 12.52
N LYS A 73 -16.14 23.23 12.14
CA LYS A 73 -16.96 22.28 11.35
C LYS A 73 -16.37 21.97 9.98
N GLY A 74 -15.86 22.98 9.26
CA GLY A 74 -15.20 22.77 7.97
C GLY A 74 -13.93 21.94 8.08
N SER A 75 -13.10 22.24 9.08
CA SER A 75 -11.90 21.44 9.39
C SER A 75 -12.28 20.01 9.79
N LEU A 76 -13.31 19.85 10.62
CA LEU A 76 -13.81 18.54 11.06
C LEU A 76 -14.25 17.67 9.89
N LEU A 77 -15.08 18.21 8.98
CA LEU A 77 -15.54 17.48 7.80
C LEU A 77 -14.35 17.02 6.95
N THR A 78 -13.36 17.89 6.77
CA THR A 78 -12.17 17.56 5.97
C THR A 78 -11.38 16.42 6.60
N HIS A 79 -11.12 16.48 7.92
CA HIS A 79 -10.45 15.39 8.63
C HIS A 79 -11.25 14.08 8.57
N LEU A 80 -12.58 14.13 8.72
CA LEU A 80 -13.45 12.96 8.59
C LEU A 80 -13.34 12.32 7.21
N LEU A 81 -13.41 13.12 6.14
CA LEU A 81 -13.33 12.62 4.77
C LEU A 81 -11.97 11.98 4.49
N VAL A 82 -10.87 12.62 4.88
CA VAL A 82 -9.53 12.11 4.61
C VAL A 82 -9.22 10.86 5.44
N VAL A 83 -9.48 10.89 6.75
CA VAL A 83 -9.25 9.73 7.62
C VAL A 83 -10.17 8.58 7.24
N GLY A 84 -11.45 8.85 7.01
CA GLY A 84 -12.42 7.85 6.55
C GLY A 84 -12.03 7.23 5.21
N GLY A 85 -11.61 8.06 4.24
CA GLY A 85 -11.11 7.59 2.96
C GLY A 85 -9.88 6.69 3.11
N PHE A 86 -8.95 7.04 3.99
CA PHE A 86 -7.79 6.20 4.30
C PHE A 86 -8.17 4.85 4.92
N VAL A 87 -9.12 4.84 5.86
CA VAL A 87 -9.62 3.59 6.47
C VAL A 87 -10.25 2.69 5.40
N ILE A 88 -11.05 3.25 4.51
CA ILE A 88 -11.66 2.50 3.39
C ILE A 88 -10.57 1.96 2.47
N TYR A 89 -9.61 2.79 2.07
CA TYR A 89 -8.49 2.40 1.21
C TYR A 89 -7.70 1.23 1.80
N PHE A 90 -7.31 1.32 3.08
CA PHE A 90 -6.63 0.21 3.75
C PHE A 90 -7.52 -1.02 3.91
N GLY A 91 -8.82 -0.84 4.16
CA GLY A 91 -9.78 -1.94 4.22
C GLY A 91 -9.86 -2.72 2.90
N VAL A 92 -9.82 -2.02 1.76
CA VAL A 92 -9.79 -2.65 0.43
C VAL A 92 -8.48 -3.41 0.22
N ILE A 93 -7.33 -2.79 0.50
CA ILE A 93 -6.03 -3.46 0.35
C ILE A 93 -5.93 -4.70 1.23
N LEU A 94 -6.36 -4.61 2.49
CA LEU A 94 -6.34 -5.74 3.40
C LEU A 94 -7.28 -6.85 2.94
N LYS A 95 -8.43 -6.52 2.32
CA LYS A 95 -9.32 -7.52 1.74
C LYS A 95 -8.65 -8.23 0.55
N GLU A 96 -8.05 -7.46 -0.35
CA GLU A 96 -7.36 -7.98 -1.55
C GLU A 96 -6.16 -8.86 -1.19
N VAL A 97 -5.39 -8.50 -0.16
CA VAL A 97 -4.26 -9.31 0.33
C VAL A 97 -4.71 -10.60 1.04
N ASN A 98 -5.91 -10.61 1.63
CA ASN A 98 -6.43 -11.76 2.37
C ASN A 98 -7.39 -12.65 1.57
N GLU A 99 -7.75 -12.26 0.35
CA GLU A 99 -8.45 -13.18 -0.55
C GLU A 99 -7.47 -14.27 -0.99
N PRO A 100 -7.79 -15.56 -0.76
CA PRO A 100 -6.98 -16.63 -1.31
C PRO A 100 -7.05 -16.49 -2.82
N VAL A 101 -5.89 -16.37 -3.47
CA VAL A 101 -5.80 -16.52 -4.92
C VAL A 101 -6.33 -17.91 -5.23
N GLU A 102 -7.57 -18.01 -5.72
CA GLU A 102 -8.11 -19.25 -6.29
C GLU A 102 -7.22 -19.58 -7.47
N THR A 103 -6.24 -20.42 -7.18
CA THR A 103 -5.29 -20.90 -8.15
C THR A 103 -6.04 -21.97 -8.91
N ASP A 104 -6.67 -21.60 -10.02
CA ASP A 104 -7.27 -22.59 -10.94
C ASP A 104 -6.14 -23.52 -11.41
N LEU A 105 -6.13 -24.75 -10.89
CA LEU A 105 -5.05 -25.72 -11.08
C LEU A 105 -5.18 -26.48 -12.41
N GLU A 106 -6.29 -26.27 -13.15
CA GLU A 106 -6.55 -26.98 -14.41
C GLU A 106 -5.74 -26.43 -15.60
N THR A 107 -5.17 -25.22 -15.52
CA THR A 107 -4.38 -24.60 -16.60
C THR A 107 -2.86 -24.85 -16.52
N LEU A 108 -2.34 -25.51 -15.48
CA LEU A 108 -0.91 -25.82 -15.33
C LEU A 108 -0.47 -27.12 -16.04
N ALA A 109 -1.35 -27.77 -16.80
CA ALA A 109 -1.04 -29.02 -17.49
C ALA A 109 -0.17 -28.85 -18.76
N GLU A 110 0.10 -27.61 -19.20
CA GLU A 110 0.96 -27.37 -20.36
C GLU A 110 2.31 -26.74 -19.97
N SER A 111 3.34 -27.60 -20.07
CA SER A 111 4.75 -27.28 -20.25
C SER A 111 5.57 -26.93 -19.00
N GLU A 112 5.98 -27.97 -18.27
CA GLU A 112 7.26 -27.97 -17.54
C GLU A 112 8.26 -28.87 -18.27
N THR A 113 9.32 -28.29 -18.84
CA THR A 113 10.44 -29.06 -19.39
C THR A 113 11.49 -29.28 -18.30
N LEU A 114 11.62 -30.52 -17.84
CA LEU A 114 12.61 -30.94 -16.86
C LEU A 114 13.94 -31.22 -17.55
N THR A 115 14.94 -30.36 -17.34
CA THR A 115 16.30 -30.57 -17.85
C THR A 115 17.22 -30.97 -16.70
N LEU A 116 17.75 -32.20 -16.76
CA LEU A 116 18.65 -32.76 -15.75
C LEU A 116 20.08 -32.84 -16.28
N ASP A 117 20.97 -31.97 -15.79
CA ASP A 117 22.40 -32.11 -16.05
C ASP A 117 23.07 -32.92 -14.94
N LYS A 118 23.39 -34.17 -15.27
CA LYS A 118 24.01 -35.14 -14.35
C LYS A 118 25.47 -34.80 -14.01
N ASN A 119 26.15 -33.98 -14.82
CA ASN A 119 27.56 -33.63 -14.60
C ASN A 119 27.72 -32.51 -13.58
N THR A 120 26.76 -31.57 -13.53
CA THR A 120 26.80 -30.41 -12.63
C THR A 120 25.93 -30.55 -11.38
N LYS A 121 25.20 -31.67 -11.24
CA LYS A 121 24.16 -31.87 -10.21
C LYS A 121 23.16 -30.71 -10.19
N THR A 122 22.78 -30.25 -11.38
CA THR A 122 21.87 -29.12 -11.55
C THR A 122 20.51 -29.63 -11.99
N ILE A 123 19.45 -29.22 -11.28
CA ILE A 123 18.05 -29.43 -11.69
C ILE A 123 17.49 -28.08 -12.06
N ILE A 124 17.01 -27.95 -13.30
CA ILE A 124 16.34 -26.76 -13.80
C ILE A 124 14.91 -27.13 -14.18
N ILE A 125 13.93 -26.42 -13.64
CA ILE A 125 12.53 -26.48 -14.07
C ILE A 125 12.20 -25.13 -14.68
N GLU A 126 11.79 -25.16 -15.95
CA GLU A 126 11.39 -23.98 -16.71
C GLU A 126 9.91 -24.10 -17.06
N ASN A 127 9.20 -22.98 -17.05
CA ASN A 127 7.85 -22.94 -17.61
C ASN A 127 7.91 -22.95 -19.15
N GLY A 128 6.77 -23.14 -19.82
CA GLY A 128 6.68 -23.11 -21.29
C GLY A 128 7.07 -21.79 -21.98
N LEU A 129 7.34 -20.74 -21.21
CA LEU A 129 7.83 -19.44 -21.70
C LEU A 129 9.36 -19.30 -21.56
N GLY A 130 10.05 -20.30 -21.00
CA GLY A 130 11.51 -20.31 -20.82
C GLY A 130 12.00 -19.59 -19.56
N ASP A 131 11.10 -19.23 -18.64
CA ASP A 131 11.47 -18.65 -17.35
C ASP A 131 11.89 -19.76 -16.37
N THR A 132 13.01 -19.58 -15.67
CA THR A 132 13.49 -20.53 -14.67
C THR A 132 12.66 -20.44 -13.38
N VAL A 133 11.84 -21.47 -13.13
CA VAL A 133 10.98 -21.59 -11.94
C VAL A 133 11.76 -22.19 -10.76
N PHE A 134 12.71 -23.08 -11.05
CA PHE A 134 13.49 -23.77 -10.03
C PHE A 134 14.91 -24.05 -10.52
N LEU A 135 15.90 -23.70 -9.70
CA LEU A 135 17.31 -24.04 -9.93
C LEU A 135 17.91 -24.62 -8.63
N GLN A 136 18.25 -25.90 -8.67
CA GLN A 136 19.05 -26.52 -7.61
C GLN A 136 20.46 -26.77 -8.13
N VAL A 137 21.48 -26.24 -7.46
CA VAL A 137 22.89 -26.48 -7.77
C VAL A 137 23.55 -27.09 -6.53
N ALA A 138 23.93 -28.36 -6.61
CA ALA A 138 24.48 -29.13 -5.47
C ALA A 138 23.58 -29.05 -4.21
N ASP A 139 24.07 -28.46 -3.11
CA ASP A 139 23.35 -28.35 -1.83
C ASP A 139 22.59 -27.01 -1.67
N SER A 140 22.55 -26.19 -2.74
CA SER A 140 21.93 -24.87 -2.73
C SER A 140 20.67 -24.86 -3.61
N VAL A 141 19.57 -24.33 -3.07
CA VAL A 141 18.31 -24.15 -3.79
C VAL A 141 18.11 -22.66 -4.05
N LEU A 142 18.01 -22.28 -5.33
CA LEU A 142 17.60 -20.97 -5.80
C LEU A 142 16.19 -21.10 -6.37
N ILE A 143 15.22 -20.54 -5.64
CA ILE A 143 13.85 -20.38 -6.12
C ILE A 143 13.75 -18.94 -6.58
N ASP A 144 13.61 -18.71 -7.90
CA ASP A 144 13.27 -17.37 -8.37
C ASP A 144 11.83 -17.08 -7.98
N LYS A 145 11.65 -16.09 -7.11
CA LYS A 145 10.33 -15.68 -6.59
C LYS A 145 9.72 -14.59 -7.49
N LYS A 146 9.98 -14.63 -8.80
CA LYS A 146 9.38 -13.73 -9.77
C LYS A 146 8.36 -14.46 -10.64
N ASN A 147 7.14 -13.94 -10.57
CA ASN A 147 5.97 -14.25 -11.38
C ASN A 147 5.13 -15.45 -10.92
N TYR A 148 4.60 -15.34 -9.70
CA TYR A 148 3.22 -15.75 -9.45
C TYR A 148 2.29 -14.57 -9.79
N ASN A 149 2.16 -14.25 -11.08
CA ASN A 149 0.98 -13.54 -11.56
C ASN A 149 0.02 -14.62 -12.06
N LYS A 150 -1.12 -14.78 -11.39
CA LYS A 150 -2.26 -15.51 -11.96
C LYS A 150 -3.22 -14.50 -12.56
N GLU A 151 -3.40 -14.61 -13.87
CA GLU A 151 -4.71 -14.52 -14.53
C GLU A 151 -5.67 -15.59 -13.95
#